data_AF-A0A316TLM8-F1
#
_entry.id   AF-A0A316TLM8-F1
#
_cell.length_a   1.000
_cell.length_b   1.000
_cell.length_c   1.000
_cell.angle_alpha   90.00
_cell.angle_beta   90.00
_cell.angle_gamma   90.00
#
_symmetry.space_group_name_H-M   'P 1'
#
loop_
_entity.id
_entity.type
_entity.pdbx_description
1 polymer ?
#
loop_
_entity_poly.entity_id
_entity_poly.type
_entity_poly.pdbx_seq_one_letter_code
_entity_poly.pdbx_strand_id
1 'polypeptide(L)'
;MLGRIDALRGQRPELARLLSAMQGDSDQGHAPLHAAVLSGLERIDRLESGPHAAAWRRLVGVLALLPSSPDGALKAAVLTNMLSVVALGDAEDYLHTATLVRRFGHQQVAQLQNELDDLIKVGPDLPLTTAACRELARTTHIERAVATTGVSGEDAAAVAEKCYGAAFWLLMADVDPTNPARVPRDAQELTQVIEKRGAAEWRRVLAIIAGNPWGPEVNRLVELANEADLPAPAAAVEWCAKVYRKRFEEAERLEVAKEIRRLVAISGCSQRQFAQYIGTSPSRLSTYVNGLVTPSAAMMLRISRSASALAQGATWSGGLH
;
A
#
# COMPACT_ATOMS: atom_id res chain seq x y z
N MET A 1 -26.46 -17.48 5.26
CA MET A 1 -25.06 -17.62 5.70
C MET A 1 -24.87 -18.89 6.53
N LEU A 2 -25.64 -19.10 7.61
CA LEU A 2 -25.53 -20.29 8.49
C LEU A 2 -25.56 -21.64 7.74
N GLY A 3 -26.57 -21.90 6.91
CA GLY A 3 -26.64 -23.16 6.14
C GLY A 3 -25.50 -23.37 5.12
N ARG A 4 -24.86 -22.29 4.65
CA ARG A 4 -23.68 -22.35 3.75
C ARG A 4 -22.45 -22.81 4.54
N ILE A 5 -22.26 -22.25 5.75
CA ILE A 5 -21.16 -22.59 6.64
C ILE A 5 -21.26 -24.06 7.10
N ASP A 6 -22.45 -24.54 7.47
CA ASP A 6 -22.62 -25.92 7.93
C ASP A 6 -22.33 -26.95 6.84
N ALA A 7 -22.72 -26.68 5.59
CA ALA A 7 -22.40 -27.54 4.45
C ALA A 7 -20.88 -27.60 4.20
N LEU A 8 -20.21 -26.43 4.18
CA LEU A 8 -18.76 -26.35 4.00
C LEU A 8 -17.99 -27.05 5.13
N ARG A 9 -18.47 -26.96 6.38
CA ARG A 9 -17.83 -27.62 7.52
C ARG A 9 -17.83 -29.14 7.37
N GLY A 10 -18.94 -29.71 6.86
CA GLY A 10 -19.03 -31.15 6.60
C GLY A 10 -18.09 -31.61 5.48
N GLN A 11 -17.87 -30.77 4.47
CA GLN A 11 -16.98 -31.08 3.34
C GLN A 11 -15.50 -30.84 3.67
N ARG A 12 -15.21 -29.88 4.56
CA ARG A 12 -13.85 -29.39 4.88
C ARG A 12 -13.59 -29.36 6.39
N PRO A 13 -13.36 -30.52 7.03
CA PRO A 13 -13.11 -30.59 8.46
C PRO A 13 -11.85 -29.81 8.90
N GLU A 14 -10.86 -29.67 8.02
CA GLU A 14 -9.64 -28.90 8.27
C GLU A 14 -9.90 -27.38 8.46
N LEU A 15 -10.99 -26.85 7.87
CA LEU A 15 -11.41 -25.46 8.03
C LEU A 15 -12.47 -25.27 9.11
N ALA A 16 -12.86 -26.32 9.84
CA ALA A 16 -13.95 -26.27 10.81
C ALA A 16 -13.77 -25.19 11.88
N ARG A 17 -12.52 -24.94 12.32
CA ARG A 17 -12.22 -23.88 13.29
C ARG A 17 -12.52 -22.49 12.73
N LEU A 18 -12.03 -22.19 11.54
CA LEU A 18 -12.26 -20.92 10.85
C LEU A 18 -13.77 -20.71 10.63
N LEU A 19 -14.45 -21.72 10.09
CA LEU A 19 -15.89 -21.67 9.82
C LEU A 19 -16.73 -21.49 11.10
N SER A 20 -16.32 -22.10 12.22
CA SER A 20 -16.99 -21.93 13.51
C SER A 20 -16.77 -20.54 14.09
N ALA A 21 -15.56 -19.98 13.93
CA ALA A 21 -15.26 -18.61 14.32
C ALA A 21 -16.13 -17.60 13.53
N MET A 22 -16.24 -17.79 12.22
CA MET A 22 -17.08 -16.95 11.35
C MET A 22 -18.56 -17.02 11.70
N GLN A 23 -19.06 -18.19 12.09
CA GLN A 23 -20.46 -18.37 12.52
C GLN A 23 -20.74 -17.75 13.88
N GLY A 24 -19.78 -17.80 14.80
CA GLY A 24 -19.90 -17.22 16.14
C GLY A 24 -19.66 -15.72 16.22
N ASP A 25 -19.22 -15.10 15.13
CA ASP A 25 -18.93 -13.67 15.07
C ASP A 25 -20.20 -12.85 14.85
N SER A 26 -20.57 -12.06 15.86
CA SER A 26 -21.73 -11.18 15.85
C SER A 26 -21.44 -9.79 15.27
N ASP A 27 -20.19 -9.44 14.98
CA ASP A 27 -19.84 -8.13 14.45
C ASP A 27 -20.24 -8.04 12.97
N GLN A 28 -21.28 -7.24 12.69
CA GLN A 28 -21.73 -6.96 11.32
C GLN A 28 -20.63 -6.32 10.47
N GLY A 29 -19.64 -5.71 11.12
CA GLY A 29 -18.43 -5.23 10.49
C GLY A 29 -17.58 -6.32 9.85
N HIS A 30 -17.61 -7.56 10.32
CA HIS A 30 -16.84 -8.65 9.71
C HIS A 30 -17.58 -9.37 8.60
N ALA A 31 -18.86 -9.06 8.36
CA ALA A 31 -19.65 -9.71 7.31
C ALA A 31 -18.99 -9.65 5.90
N PRO A 32 -18.36 -8.55 5.45
CA PRO A 32 -17.65 -8.53 4.18
C PRO A 32 -16.41 -9.43 4.14
N LEU A 33 -15.73 -9.62 5.28
CA LEU A 33 -14.59 -10.54 5.39
C LEU A 33 -15.07 -11.97 5.18
N HIS A 34 -16.13 -12.35 5.89
CA HIS A 34 -16.71 -13.68 5.78
C HIS A 34 -17.25 -13.96 4.38
N ALA A 35 -17.88 -12.97 3.74
CA ALA A 35 -18.36 -13.11 2.37
C ALA A 35 -17.23 -13.43 1.39
N ALA A 36 -16.08 -12.75 1.50
CA ALA A 36 -14.92 -13.00 0.64
C ALA A 36 -14.35 -14.41 0.84
N VAL A 37 -14.25 -14.89 2.09
CA VAL A 37 -13.81 -16.25 2.38
C VAL A 37 -14.79 -17.28 1.81
N LEU A 38 -16.08 -17.13 2.11
CA LEU A 38 -17.12 -18.08 1.68
C LEU A 38 -17.24 -18.16 0.16
N SER A 39 -17.15 -17.03 -0.53
CA SER A 39 -17.20 -16.99 -2.00
C SER A 39 -16.09 -17.85 -2.62
N GLY A 40 -14.87 -17.82 -2.08
CA GLY A 40 -13.79 -18.71 -2.52
C GLY A 40 -14.07 -20.18 -2.20
N LEU A 41 -14.51 -20.48 -0.97
CA LEU A 41 -14.78 -21.85 -0.53
C LEU A 41 -15.95 -22.52 -1.27
N GLU A 42 -16.92 -21.75 -1.75
CA GLU A 42 -18.04 -22.30 -2.53
C GLU A 42 -17.66 -22.67 -3.96
N ARG A 43 -16.56 -22.12 -4.46
CA ARG A 43 -16.02 -22.39 -5.79
C ARG A 43 -14.77 -23.26 -5.73
N ILE A 44 -14.60 -23.99 -4.63
CA ILE A 44 -13.38 -24.73 -4.32
C ILE A 44 -13.04 -25.82 -5.32
N ASP A 45 -14.05 -26.47 -5.91
CA ASP A 45 -13.83 -27.49 -6.94
C ASP A 45 -13.11 -26.91 -8.17
N ARG A 46 -13.39 -25.66 -8.54
CA ARG A 46 -12.67 -24.93 -9.61
C ARG A 46 -11.25 -24.58 -9.18
N LEU A 47 -11.05 -24.20 -7.92
CA LEU A 47 -9.73 -23.90 -7.37
C LEU A 47 -8.84 -25.15 -7.28
N GLU A 48 -9.41 -26.31 -6.97
CA GLU A 48 -8.69 -27.58 -6.84
C GLU A 48 -8.43 -28.31 -8.16
N SER A 49 -9.22 -28.02 -9.19
CA SER A 49 -9.01 -28.56 -10.54
C SER A 49 -8.18 -27.65 -11.45
N GLY A 50 -7.97 -26.39 -11.04
CA GLY A 50 -7.28 -25.39 -11.84
C GLY A 50 -5.75 -25.39 -11.72
N PRO A 51 -5.08 -24.51 -12.49
CA PRO A 51 -3.61 -24.38 -12.49
C PRO A 51 -3.01 -24.01 -11.12
N HIS A 52 -3.80 -23.36 -10.26
CA HIS A 52 -3.39 -22.90 -8.94
C HIS A 52 -3.78 -23.86 -7.79
N ALA A 53 -4.19 -25.09 -8.10
CA ALA A 53 -4.62 -26.08 -7.10
C ALA A 53 -3.57 -26.37 -6.01
N ALA A 54 -2.29 -26.36 -6.36
CA ALA A 54 -1.22 -26.55 -5.38
C ALA A 54 -1.09 -25.35 -4.42
N ALA A 55 -1.22 -24.13 -4.93
CA ALA A 55 -1.23 -22.92 -4.11
C ALA A 55 -2.45 -22.90 -3.19
N TRP A 56 -3.62 -23.27 -3.72
CA TRP A 56 -4.85 -23.38 -2.94
C TRP A 56 -4.72 -24.35 -1.77
N ARG A 57 -4.25 -25.58 -2.01
CA ARG A 57 -4.06 -26.58 -0.94
C ARG A 57 -3.11 -26.09 0.17
N ARG A 58 -2.06 -25.36 -0.20
CA ARG A 58 -1.15 -24.75 0.79
C ARG A 58 -1.83 -23.62 1.56
N LEU A 59 -2.61 -22.78 0.88
CA LEU A 59 -3.38 -21.71 1.53
C LEU A 59 -4.37 -22.28 2.54
N VAL A 60 -5.09 -23.36 2.22
CA VAL A 60 -5.98 -24.04 3.18
C VAL A 60 -5.26 -24.41 4.47
N GLY A 61 -4.03 -24.93 4.39
CA GLY A 61 -3.18 -25.20 5.55
C GLY A 61 -2.84 -23.95 6.38
N VAL A 62 -2.62 -22.81 5.72
CA VAL A 62 -2.42 -21.51 6.40
C VAL A 62 -3.70 -21.04 7.08
N LEU A 63 -4.84 -21.09 6.37
CA LEU A 63 -6.14 -20.66 6.87
C LEU A 63 -6.59 -21.46 8.11
N ALA A 64 -6.32 -22.77 8.14
CA ALA A 64 -6.64 -23.64 9.27
C ALA A 64 -5.88 -23.27 10.56
N LEU A 65 -4.74 -22.58 10.44
CA LEU A 65 -3.88 -22.18 11.55
C LEU A 65 -4.09 -20.73 12.00
N LEU A 66 -4.88 -19.94 11.28
CA LEU A 66 -5.14 -18.56 11.67
C LEU A 66 -5.88 -18.49 13.03
N PRO A 67 -5.52 -17.52 13.89
CA PRO A 67 -6.22 -17.31 15.14
C PRO A 67 -7.64 -16.82 14.89
N SER A 68 -8.57 -17.18 15.79
CA SER A 68 -9.94 -16.66 15.81
C SER A 68 -9.94 -15.22 16.35
N SER A 69 -9.40 -14.28 15.58
CA SER A 69 -9.35 -12.84 15.90
C SER A 69 -9.79 -12.01 14.70
N PRO A 70 -10.15 -10.72 14.90
CA PRO A 70 -10.46 -9.81 13.79
C PRO A 70 -9.33 -9.73 12.74
N ASP A 71 -8.08 -9.68 13.18
CA ASP A 71 -6.91 -9.69 12.30
C ASP A 71 -6.79 -11.02 11.52
N GLY A 72 -7.08 -12.14 12.18
CA GLY A 72 -7.13 -13.45 11.54
C GLY A 72 -8.22 -13.53 10.46
N ALA A 73 -9.41 -12.99 10.73
CA ALA A 73 -10.50 -12.92 9.76
C ALA A 73 -10.16 -12.02 8.56
N LEU A 74 -9.54 -10.86 8.80
CA LEU A 74 -9.07 -9.98 7.73
C LEU A 74 -8.03 -10.67 6.86
N LYS A 75 -7.03 -11.30 7.48
CA LYS A 75 -6.00 -12.06 6.76
C LYS A 75 -6.58 -13.21 5.95
N ALA A 76 -7.52 -13.97 6.53
CA ALA A 76 -8.21 -15.04 5.82
C ALA A 76 -8.93 -14.52 4.57
N ALA A 77 -9.68 -13.41 4.71
CA ALA A 77 -10.42 -12.80 3.61
C ALA A 77 -9.49 -12.28 2.49
N VAL A 78 -8.43 -11.56 2.86
CA VAL A 78 -7.50 -10.97 1.89
C VAL A 78 -6.75 -12.06 1.11
N LEU A 79 -6.21 -13.08 1.79
CA LEU A 79 -5.45 -14.15 1.14
C LEU A 79 -6.35 -15.03 0.26
N THR A 80 -7.56 -15.37 0.75
CA THR A 80 -8.53 -16.14 -0.03
C THR A 80 -8.96 -15.37 -1.27
N ASN A 81 -9.31 -14.09 -1.12
CA ASN A 81 -9.71 -13.25 -2.24
C ASN A 81 -8.60 -13.08 -3.28
N MET A 82 -7.36 -12.82 -2.85
CA MET A 82 -6.23 -12.70 -3.78
C MET A 82 -6.04 -13.97 -4.62
N LEU A 83 -6.12 -15.15 -4.00
CA LEU A 83 -5.98 -16.39 -4.73
C LEU A 83 -7.18 -16.67 -5.65
N SER A 84 -8.41 -16.31 -5.26
CA SER A 84 -9.58 -16.39 -6.14
C SER A 84 -9.47 -15.44 -7.34
N VAL A 85 -8.98 -14.20 -7.15
CA VAL A 85 -8.71 -13.27 -8.26
C VAL A 85 -7.74 -13.90 -9.26
N VAL A 86 -6.65 -14.49 -8.77
CA VAL A 86 -5.62 -15.10 -9.64
C VAL A 86 -6.13 -16.36 -10.34
N ALA A 87 -6.87 -17.21 -9.62
CA ALA A 87 -7.26 -18.52 -10.11
C ALA A 87 -8.57 -18.55 -10.92
N LEU A 88 -9.50 -17.64 -10.60
CA LEU A 88 -10.85 -17.60 -11.18
C LEU A 88 -11.09 -16.30 -11.94
N GLY A 89 -10.80 -15.15 -11.32
CA GLY A 89 -10.98 -13.84 -11.94
C GLY A 89 -12.45 -13.51 -12.24
N ASP A 90 -13.39 -14.02 -11.44
CA ASP A 90 -14.81 -13.76 -11.63
C ASP A 90 -15.20 -12.37 -11.09
N ALA A 91 -16.35 -11.85 -11.51
CA ALA A 91 -16.85 -10.53 -11.07
C ALA A 91 -16.90 -10.35 -9.54
N GLU A 92 -17.29 -11.40 -8.80
CA GLU A 92 -17.35 -11.37 -7.34
C GLU A 92 -15.97 -11.20 -6.68
N ASP A 93 -14.90 -11.69 -7.30
CA ASP A 93 -13.54 -11.57 -6.77
C ASP A 93 -13.06 -10.11 -6.81
N TYR A 94 -13.40 -9.39 -7.87
CA TYR A 94 -13.13 -7.95 -7.99
C TYR A 94 -14.00 -7.13 -7.05
N LEU A 95 -15.28 -7.49 -6.89
CA LEU A 95 -16.19 -6.85 -5.92
C LEU A 95 -15.69 -7.02 -4.47
N HIS A 96 -15.18 -8.20 -4.13
CA HIS A 96 -14.56 -8.46 -2.84
C HIS A 96 -13.26 -7.67 -2.66
N THR A 97 -12.40 -7.61 -3.67
CA THR A 97 -11.20 -6.76 -3.65
C THR A 97 -11.57 -5.30 -3.36
N ALA A 98 -12.49 -4.74 -4.15
CA ALA A 98 -12.97 -3.37 -4.00
C ALA A 98 -13.58 -3.11 -2.61
N THR A 99 -14.31 -4.09 -2.06
CA THR A 99 -14.89 -4.00 -0.72
C THR A 99 -13.83 -4.00 0.38
N LEU A 100 -12.83 -4.87 0.28
CA LEU A 100 -11.72 -4.97 1.22
C LEU A 100 -10.92 -3.67 1.23
N VAL A 101 -10.51 -3.15 0.07
CA VAL A 101 -9.72 -1.90 0.01
C VAL A 101 -10.53 -0.67 0.42
N ARG A 102 -11.83 -0.63 0.14
CA ARG A 102 -12.70 0.46 0.62
C ARG A 102 -12.76 0.50 2.15
N ARG A 103 -12.74 -0.67 2.79
CA ARG A 103 -12.95 -0.79 4.23
C ARG A 103 -11.66 -0.67 5.05
N PHE A 104 -10.59 -1.29 4.58
CA PHE A 104 -9.33 -1.41 5.33
C PHE A 104 -8.19 -0.57 4.72
N GLY A 105 -8.42 0.02 3.54
CA GLY A 105 -7.42 0.79 2.82
C GLY A 105 -6.47 -0.09 2.02
N HIS A 106 -5.95 0.47 0.93
CA HIS A 106 -5.10 -0.27 0.01
C HIS A 106 -3.79 -0.76 0.64
N GLN A 107 -3.16 0.03 1.52
CA GLN A 107 -1.86 -0.31 2.11
C GLN A 107 -1.95 -1.54 3.03
N GLN A 108 -2.97 -1.62 3.89
CA GLN A 108 -3.15 -2.75 4.79
C GLN A 108 -3.48 -4.04 4.00
N VAL A 109 -4.36 -3.93 3.00
CA VAL A 109 -4.69 -5.06 2.12
C VAL A 109 -3.45 -5.53 1.36
N ALA A 110 -2.68 -4.62 0.77
CA ALA A 110 -1.45 -4.92 0.05
C ALA A 110 -0.39 -5.61 0.93
N GLN A 111 -0.21 -5.17 2.18
CA GLN A 111 0.71 -5.82 3.12
C GLN A 111 0.35 -7.28 3.35
N LEU A 112 -0.93 -7.56 3.62
CA LEU A 112 -1.40 -8.94 3.83
C LEU A 112 -1.31 -9.79 2.55
N GLN A 113 -1.64 -9.22 1.38
CA GLN A 113 -1.49 -9.88 0.08
C GLN A 113 -0.04 -10.28 -0.21
N ASN A 114 0.90 -9.40 0.12
CA ASN A 114 2.32 -9.62 -0.14
C ASN A 114 2.93 -10.76 0.69
N GLU A 115 2.32 -11.12 1.82
CA GLU A 115 2.74 -12.28 2.61
C GLU A 115 2.40 -13.63 1.94
N LEU A 116 1.51 -13.66 0.93
CA LEU A 116 0.97 -14.90 0.38
C LEU A 116 2.08 -15.81 -0.19
N ASP A 117 2.91 -15.29 -1.08
CA ASP A 117 3.95 -16.08 -1.77
C ASP A 117 4.92 -16.75 -0.77
N ASP A 118 5.27 -16.04 0.30
CA ASP A 118 6.12 -16.55 1.39
C ASP A 118 5.40 -17.60 2.24
N LEU A 119 4.15 -17.32 2.66
CA LEU A 119 3.35 -18.23 3.48
C LEU A 119 3.13 -19.58 2.81
N ILE A 120 2.89 -19.58 1.49
CA ILE A 120 2.69 -20.81 0.72
C ILE A 120 3.93 -21.26 -0.05
N LYS A 121 5.09 -20.64 0.18
CA LYS A 121 6.44 -21.06 -0.29
C LYS A 121 6.51 -21.32 -1.79
N VAL A 122 6.06 -20.36 -2.61
CA VAL A 122 6.03 -20.50 -4.08
C VAL A 122 7.34 -20.09 -4.76
N GLY A 123 8.24 -19.41 -4.03
CA GLY A 123 9.57 -19.03 -4.49
C GLY A 123 9.80 -17.51 -4.47
N PRO A 124 11.05 -17.07 -4.65
CA PRO A 124 11.46 -15.67 -4.50
C PRO A 124 10.97 -14.74 -5.63
N ASP A 125 10.52 -15.31 -6.75
CA ASP A 125 10.09 -14.54 -7.94
C ASP A 125 8.66 -13.97 -7.81
N LEU A 126 8.00 -14.21 -6.67
CA LEU A 126 6.66 -13.72 -6.34
C LEU A 126 5.61 -14.02 -7.44
N PRO A 127 5.44 -15.28 -7.84
CA PRO A 127 4.57 -15.64 -8.96
C PRO A 127 3.10 -15.27 -8.71
N LEU A 128 2.57 -15.41 -7.49
CA LEU A 128 1.17 -15.05 -7.21
C LEU A 128 0.96 -13.55 -7.11
N THR A 129 1.89 -12.83 -6.49
CA THR A 129 1.88 -11.36 -6.49
C THR A 129 1.93 -10.82 -7.92
N THR A 130 2.78 -11.39 -8.77
CA THR A 130 2.86 -11.04 -10.19
C THR A 130 1.53 -11.28 -10.90
N ALA A 131 0.92 -12.45 -10.72
CA ALA A 131 -0.36 -12.77 -11.33
C ALA A 131 -1.48 -11.84 -10.82
N ALA A 132 -1.53 -11.57 -9.51
CA ALA A 132 -2.51 -10.68 -8.91
C ALA A 132 -2.39 -9.24 -9.43
N CYS A 133 -1.17 -8.69 -9.50
CA CYS A 133 -0.95 -7.37 -10.09
C CYS A 133 -1.43 -7.31 -11.53
N ARG A 134 -1.21 -8.36 -12.33
CA ARG A 134 -1.67 -8.40 -13.73
C ARG A 134 -3.18 -8.46 -13.83
N GLU A 135 -3.83 -9.35 -13.10
CA GLU A 135 -5.30 -9.48 -13.15
C GLU A 135 -5.98 -8.21 -12.67
N LEU A 136 -5.55 -7.66 -11.53
CA LEU A 136 -6.12 -6.45 -10.94
C LEU A 136 -5.86 -5.18 -11.75
N ALA A 137 -4.85 -5.18 -12.63
CA ALA A 137 -4.56 -4.06 -13.53
C ALA A 137 -5.41 -4.06 -14.82
N ARG A 138 -6.17 -5.12 -15.13
CA ARG A 138 -7.00 -5.21 -16.34
C ARG A 138 -8.33 -4.46 -16.18
N THR A 139 -8.27 -3.15 -16.00
CA THR A 139 -9.45 -2.30 -15.69
C THR A 139 -10.62 -2.52 -16.64
N THR A 140 -10.39 -2.55 -17.95
CA THR A 140 -11.44 -2.77 -18.96
C THR A 140 -12.07 -4.16 -18.86
N HIS A 141 -11.29 -5.19 -18.51
CA HIS A 141 -11.83 -6.54 -18.31
C HIS A 141 -12.70 -6.58 -17.05
N ILE A 142 -12.21 -6.00 -15.95
CA ILE A 142 -12.91 -5.95 -14.67
C ILE A 142 -14.23 -5.20 -14.80
N GLU A 143 -14.22 -4.03 -15.43
CA GLU A 143 -15.43 -3.23 -15.65
C GLU A 143 -16.50 -4.03 -16.41
N ARG A 144 -16.12 -4.72 -17.49
CA ARG A 144 -17.05 -5.57 -18.24
C ARG A 144 -17.56 -6.74 -17.41
N ALA A 145 -16.67 -7.44 -16.70
CA ALA A 145 -17.04 -8.57 -15.87
C ALA A 145 -18.05 -8.17 -14.78
N VAL A 146 -17.80 -7.06 -14.08
CA VAL A 146 -18.68 -6.54 -13.03
C VAL A 146 -20.01 -6.02 -13.61
N ALA A 147 -20.00 -5.37 -14.77
CA ALA A 147 -21.24 -4.94 -15.42
C ALA A 147 -22.20 -6.11 -15.74
N THR A 148 -21.67 -7.31 -16.00
CA THR A 148 -22.52 -8.50 -16.25
C THR A 148 -23.35 -8.94 -15.04
N THR A 149 -23.01 -8.49 -13.83
CA THR A 149 -23.76 -8.84 -12.61
C THR A 149 -24.92 -7.88 -12.32
N GLY A 150 -25.25 -6.98 -13.27
CA GLY A 150 -26.32 -5.99 -13.12
C GLY A 150 -25.91 -4.72 -12.34
N VAL A 151 -24.62 -4.56 -12.06
CA VAL A 151 -24.05 -3.34 -11.49
C VAL A 151 -24.02 -2.24 -12.56
N SER A 152 -24.25 -0.98 -12.17
CA SER A 152 -24.21 0.14 -13.11
C SER A 152 -22.81 0.30 -13.73
N GLY A 153 -22.72 0.89 -14.94
CA GLY A 153 -21.42 1.11 -15.58
C GLY A 153 -20.49 2.00 -14.76
N GLU A 154 -21.04 3.02 -14.08
CA GLU A 154 -20.28 3.90 -13.18
C GLU A 154 -19.71 3.15 -11.98
N ASP A 155 -20.53 2.32 -11.32
CA ASP A 155 -20.09 1.50 -10.19
C ASP A 155 -19.08 0.43 -10.62
N ALA A 156 -19.25 -0.16 -11.82
CA ALA A 156 -18.31 -1.12 -12.37
C ALA A 156 -16.95 -0.48 -12.66
N ALA A 157 -16.93 0.74 -13.20
CA ALA A 157 -15.71 1.51 -13.40
C ALA A 157 -15.02 1.86 -12.05
N ALA A 158 -15.81 2.23 -11.03
CA ALA A 158 -15.28 2.48 -9.68
C ALA A 158 -14.68 1.22 -9.03
N VAL A 159 -15.23 0.03 -9.31
CA VAL A 159 -14.65 -1.25 -8.88
C VAL A 159 -13.33 -1.52 -9.59
N ALA A 160 -13.27 -1.30 -10.91
CA ALA A 160 -12.05 -1.43 -11.69
C ALA A 160 -10.93 -0.49 -11.19
N GLU A 161 -11.26 0.77 -10.88
CA GLU A 161 -10.31 1.73 -10.30
C GLU A 161 -9.76 1.25 -8.95
N LYS A 162 -10.61 0.72 -8.07
CA LYS A 162 -10.19 0.15 -6.78
C LYS A 162 -9.29 -1.07 -6.95
N CYS A 163 -9.58 -1.93 -7.92
CA CYS A 163 -8.74 -3.09 -8.23
C CYS A 163 -7.37 -2.64 -8.75
N TYR A 164 -7.33 -1.66 -9.65
CA TYR A 164 -6.06 -1.09 -10.11
C TYR A 164 -5.27 -0.44 -8.96
N GLY A 165 -5.95 0.28 -8.08
CA GLY A 165 -5.36 0.79 -6.83
C GLY A 165 -4.79 -0.32 -5.95
N ALA A 166 -5.48 -1.46 -5.82
CA ALA A 166 -4.97 -2.63 -5.12
C ALA A 166 -3.70 -3.19 -5.77
N ALA A 167 -3.68 -3.33 -7.11
CA ALA A 167 -2.51 -3.77 -7.87
C ALA A 167 -1.30 -2.85 -7.63
N PHE A 168 -1.52 -1.53 -7.69
CA PHE A 168 -0.49 -0.53 -7.44
C PHE A 168 0.09 -0.63 -6.03
N TRP A 169 -0.77 -0.69 -5.00
CA TRP A 169 -0.29 -0.74 -3.62
C TRP A 169 0.35 -2.09 -3.27
N LEU A 170 -0.12 -3.20 -3.85
CA LEU A 170 0.53 -4.51 -3.75
C LEU A 170 1.95 -4.46 -4.31
N LEU A 171 2.12 -3.83 -5.48
CA LEU A 171 3.42 -3.63 -6.05
C LEU A 171 4.31 -2.74 -5.16
N MET A 172 3.76 -1.66 -4.60
CA MET A 172 4.47 -0.70 -3.75
C MET A 172 4.86 -1.22 -2.36
N ALA A 173 4.30 -2.35 -1.91
CA ALA A 173 4.46 -2.86 -0.54
C ALA A 173 5.94 -3.02 -0.14
N ASP A 174 6.76 -3.58 -1.04
CA ASP A 174 8.19 -3.86 -0.81
C ASP A 174 9.12 -3.17 -1.83
N VAL A 175 8.79 -1.95 -2.25
CA VAL A 175 9.75 -1.17 -3.04
C VAL A 175 10.89 -0.71 -2.13
N ASP A 176 12.09 -1.25 -2.35
CA ASP A 176 13.32 -0.89 -1.64
C ASP A 176 14.12 0.17 -2.41
N PRO A 177 14.15 1.44 -1.97
CA PRO A 177 14.88 2.51 -2.64
C PRO A 177 16.40 2.29 -2.69
N THR A 178 16.95 1.40 -1.86
CA THR A 178 18.39 1.13 -1.77
C THR A 178 18.87 0.07 -2.75
N ASN A 179 17.94 -0.63 -3.41
CA ASN A 179 18.24 -1.66 -4.41
C ASN A 179 17.55 -1.39 -5.78
N PRO A 180 17.82 -0.23 -6.42
CA PRO A 180 17.25 0.07 -7.72
C PRO A 180 17.82 -0.83 -8.81
N ALA A 181 16.97 -1.17 -9.78
CA ALA A 181 17.43 -1.69 -11.06
C ALA A 181 18.07 -0.56 -11.89
N ARG A 182 18.67 -0.91 -13.02
CA ARG A 182 18.95 0.09 -14.05
C ARG A 182 17.67 0.44 -14.81
N VAL A 183 17.63 1.64 -15.37
CA VAL A 183 16.56 2.03 -16.30
C VAL A 183 16.58 1.07 -17.51
N PRO A 184 15.41 0.53 -17.93
CA PRO A 184 15.29 -0.23 -19.18
C PRO A 184 15.78 0.59 -20.37
N ARG A 185 16.49 -0.03 -21.32
CA ARG A 185 17.08 0.67 -22.47
C ARG A 185 16.01 1.15 -23.46
N ASP A 186 15.00 0.31 -23.65
CA ASP A 186 13.96 0.46 -24.66
C ASP A 186 12.64 -0.16 -24.18
N ALA A 187 11.58 0.08 -24.96
CA ALA A 187 10.23 -0.41 -24.69
C ALA A 187 10.17 -1.94 -24.59
N GLN A 188 10.95 -2.64 -25.43
CA GLN A 188 10.97 -4.11 -25.43
C GLN A 188 11.54 -4.67 -24.12
N GLU A 189 12.61 -4.06 -23.60
CA GLU A 189 13.19 -4.45 -22.31
C GLU A 189 12.23 -4.17 -21.15
N LEU A 190 11.51 -3.05 -21.19
CA LEU A 190 10.46 -2.75 -20.20
C LEU A 190 9.35 -3.81 -20.23
N THR A 191 8.85 -4.18 -21.43
CA THR A 191 7.87 -5.26 -21.58
C THR A 191 8.41 -6.58 -21.01
N GLN A 192 9.68 -6.92 -21.23
CA GLN A 192 10.26 -8.14 -20.66
C GLN A 192 10.29 -8.14 -19.14
N VAL A 193 10.57 -6.98 -18.51
CA VAL A 193 10.51 -6.86 -17.04
C VAL A 193 9.10 -7.18 -16.55
N ILE A 194 8.09 -6.52 -17.13
CA ILE A 194 6.70 -6.62 -16.67
C ILE A 194 6.10 -8.00 -16.98
N GLU A 195 6.32 -8.53 -18.18
CA GLU A 195 5.69 -9.76 -18.66
C GLU A 195 6.44 -11.04 -18.29
N LYS A 196 7.76 -10.99 -18.08
CA LYS A 196 8.57 -12.20 -17.84
C LYS A 196 9.26 -12.24 -16.48
N ARG A 197 9.71 -11.09 -15.96
CA ARG A 197 10.48 -11.02 -14.70
C ARG A 197 9.63 -10.69 -13.48
N GLY A 198 8.39 -10.25 -13.69
CA GLY A 198 7.36 -10.16 -12.66
C GLY A 198 7.54 -9.04 -11.65
N ALA A 199 6.80 -9.14 -10.55
CA ALA A 199 6.66 -8.09 -9.55
C ALA A 199 7.99 -7.76 -8.83
N ALA A 200 8.84 -8.75 -8.57
CA ALA A 200 10.12 -8.54 -7.91
C ALA A 200 11.05 -7.60 -8.70
N GLU A 201 11.22 -7.85 -10.00
CA GLU A 201 12.03 -6.96 -10.85
C GLU A 201 11.32 -5.61 -11.08
N TRP A 202 9.99 -5.60 -11.22
CA TRP A 202 9.24 -4.36 -11.38
C TRP A 202 9.35 -3.43 -10.16
N ARG A 203 9.40 -3.98 -8.94
CA ARG A 203 9.71 -3.22 -7.71
C ARG A 203 11.08 -2.55 -7.77
N ARG A 204 12.09 -3.23 -8.32
CA ARG A 204 13.44 -2.64 -8.51
C ARG A 204 13.45 -1.53 -9.54
N VAL A 205 12.61 -1.60 -10.58
CA VAL A 205 12.42 -0.46 -11.50
C VAL A 205 11.75 0.71 -10.78
N LEU A 206 10.69 0.46 -10.00
CA LEU A 206 10.06 1.51 -9.20
C LEU A 206 11.00 2.10 -8.12
N ALA A 207 11.97 1.33 -7.63
CA ALA A 207 12.99 1.81 -6.69
C ALA A 207 13.86 2.93 -7.28
N ILE A 208 13.99 3.04 -8.62
CA ILE A 208 14.64 4.18 -9.28
C ILE A 208 13.88 5.48 -8.93
N ILE A 209 12.55 5.43 -9.04
CA ILE A 209 11.65 6.55 -8.71
C ILE A 209 11.68 6.82 -7.21
N ALA A 210 11.70 5.76 -6.41
CA ALA A 210 11.78 5.87 -4.96
C ALA A 210 13.06 6.58 -4.48
N GLY A 211 14.18 6.39 -5.19
CA GLY A 211 15.44 7.06 -4.90
C GLY A 211 15.47 8.53 -5.32
N ASN A 212 14.80 8.90 -6.42
CA ASN A 212 14.69 10.29 -6.87
C ASN A 212 13.37 10.53 -7.66
N PRO A 213 12.28 10.92 -7.01
CA PRO A 213 10.98 11.03 -7.67
C PRO A 213 10.80 12.32 -8.50
N TRP A 214 11.78 13.22 -8.50
CA TRP A 214 11.85 14.39 -9.41
C TRP A 214 12.84 14.20 -10.55
N GLY A 215 13.54 13.06 -10.57
CA GLY A 215 14.55 12.76 -11.58
C GLY A 215 13.96 12.58 -12.98
N PRO A 216 14.79 12.74 -14.03
CA PRO A 216 14.36 12.56 -15.42
C PRO A 216 13.86 11.14 -15.71
N GLU A 217 14.28 10.15 -14.91
CA GLU A 217 13.91 8.75 -15.10
C GLU A 217 12.41 8.47 -14.92
N VAL A 218 11.69 9.34 -14.19
CA VAL A 218 10.23 9.25 -14.13
C VAL A 218 9.63 9.43 -15.52
N ASN A 219 10.02 10.50 -16.22
CA ASN A 219 9.52 10.78 -17.57
C ASN A 219 9.99 9.70 -18.55
N ARG A 220 11.25 9.27 -18.46
CA ARG A 220 11.78 8.22 -19.33
C ARG A 220 11.02 6.90 -19.18
N LEU A 221 10.69 6.49 -17.96
CA LEU A 221 9.92 5.27 -17.71
C LEU A 221 8.47 5.38 -18.22
N VAL A 222 7.84 6.56 -18.10
CA VAL A 222 6.52 6.82 -18.69
C VAL A 222 6.56 6.75 -20.22
N GLU A 223 7.56 7.39 -20.85
CA GLU A 223 7.77 7.33 -22.30
C GLU A 223 7.93 5.90 -22.79
N LEU A 224 8.81 5.12 -22.15
CA LEU A 224 9.03 3.71 -22.48
C LEU A 224 7.76 2.87 -22.33
N ALA A 225 6.95 3.13 -21.30
CA ALA A 225 5.69 2.42 -21.09
C ALA A 225 4.66 2.78 -22.18
N ASN A 226 4.60 4.05 -22.60
CA ASN A 226 3.74 4.49 -23.70
C ASN A 226 4.21 3.93 -25.06
N GLU A 227 5.52 3.91 -25.32
CA GLU A 227 6.12 3.27 -26.51
C GLU A 227 5.80 1.77 -26.57
N ALA A 228 5.67 1.12 -25.41
CA ALA A 228 5.33 -0.30 -25.28
C ALA A 228 3.81 -0.59 -25.30
N ASP A 229 2.96 0.44 -25.42
CA ASP A 229 1.49 0.33 -25.26
C ASP A 229 1.06 -0.27 -23.91
N LEU A 230 1.70 0.17 -22.83
CA LEU A 230 1.49 -0.30 -21.47
C LEU A 230 0.91 0.82 -20.57
N PRO A 231 -0.37 1.19 -20.73
CA PRO A 231 -0.97 2.32 -20.01
C PRO A 231 -1.03 2.13 -18.49
N ALA A 232 -1.26 0.90 -18.01
CA ALA A 232 -1.27 0.61 -16.58
C ALA A 232 0.13 0.80 -15.94
N PRO A 233 1.21 0.23 -16.50
CA PRO A 233 2.57 0.56 -16.06
C PRO A 233 2.93 2.05 -16.13
N ALA A 234 2.53 2.78 -17.18
CA ALA A 234 2.75 4.23 -17.29
C ALA A 234 2.10 4.98 -16.12
N ALA A 235 0.82 4.70 -15.84
CA ALA A 235 0.10 5.29 -14.72
C ALA A 235 0.73 4.90 -13.37
N ALA A 236 1.21 3.66 -13.21
CA ALA A 236 1.86 3.21 -11.98
C ALA A 236 3.17 3.97 -11.70
N VAL A 237 3.96 4.28 -12.73
CA VAL A 237 5.17 5.12 -12.61
C VAL A 237 4.82 6.52 -12.11
N GLU A 238 3.81 7.16 -12.69
CA GLU A 238 3.37 8.49 -12.26
C GLU A 238 2.84 8.48 -10.82
N TRP A 239 2.06 7.47 -10.46
CA TRP A 239 1.52 7.30 -9.11
C TRP A 239 2.64 7.05 -8.10
N CYS A 240 3.63 6.23 -8.46
CA CYS A 240 4.83 5.99 -7.64
C CYS A 240 5.56 7.31 -7.36
N ALA A 241 5.79 8.13 -8.38
CA ALA A 241 6.43 9.44 -8.22
C ALA A 241 5.62 10.36 -7.30
N LYS A 242 4.29 10.43 -7.45
CA LYS A 242 3.41 11.21 -6.55
C LYS A 242 3.51 10.73 -5.09
N VAL A 243 3.49 9.41 -4.87
CA VAL A 243 3.60 8.81 -3.53
C VAL A 243 4.95 9.15 -2.89
N TYR A 244 6.06 8.96 -3.61
CA TYR A 244 7.38 9.24 -3.05
C TYR A 244 7.63 10.73 -2.86
N ARG A 245 7.19 11.62 -3.76
CA ARG A 245 7.27 13.09 -3.53
C ARG A 245 6.63 13.48 -2.20
N LYS A 246 5.40 12.99 -1.94
CA LYS A 246 4.72 13.23 -0.66
C LYS A 246 5.51 12.68 0.53
N ARG A 247 6.06 11.46 0.42
CA ARG A 247 6.89 10.86 1.49
C ARG A 247 8.15 11.68 1.76
N PHE A 248 8.83 12.18 0.72
CA PHE A 248 9.98 13.06 0.86
C PHE A 248 9.59 14.39 1.52
N GLU A 249 8.52 15.04 1.05
CA GLU A 249 8.02 16.29 1.65
C GLU A 249 7.71 16.12 3.15
N GLU A 250 7.10 15.00 3.53
CA GLU A 250 6.82 14.66 4.93
C GLU A 250 8.12 14.43 5.73
N ALA A 251 9.09 13.71 5.17
CA ALA A 251 10.38 13.45 5.80
C ALA A 251 11.20 14.73 5.98
N GLU A 252 11.30 15.57 4.94
CA GLU A 252 11.98 16.86 4.96
C GLU A 252 11.37 17.80 6.00
N ARG A 253 10.03 17.84 6.10
CA ARG A 253 9.32 18.60 7.14
C ARG A 253 9.68 18.12 8.55
N LEU A 254 9.83 16.80 8.75
CA LEU A 254 10.26 16.23 10.03
C LEU A 254 11.72 16.54 10.34
N GLU A 255 12.61 16.52 9.35
CA GLU A 255 14.02 16.90 9.50
C GLU A 255 14.18 18.39 9.86
N VAL A 256 13.42 19.27 9.22
CA VAL A 256 13.36 20.70 9.59
C VAL A 256 12.90 20.86 11.05
N ALA A 257 11.86 20.14 11.47
CA ALA A 257 11.40 20.18 12.86
C ALA A 257 12.46 19.67 13.85
N LYS A 258 13.18 18.60 13.50
CA LYS A 258 14.32 18.08 14.30
C LYS A 258 15.41 19.14 14.44
N GLU A 259 15.77 19.80 13.34
CA GLU A 259 16.80 20.84 13.35
C GLU A 259 16.39 22.04 14.20
N ILE A 260 15.14 22.49 14.12
CA ILE A 260 14.64 23.57 14.97
C ILE A 260 14.67 23.18 16.45
N ARG A 261 14.28 21.95 16.81
CA ARG A 261 14.40 21.46 18.19
C ARG A 261 15.84 21.47 18.67
N ARG A 262 16.78 21.05 17.83
CA ARG A 262 18.22 21.10 18.13
C ARG A 262 18.67 22.55 18.36
N LEU A 263 18.29 23.48 17.48
CA LEU A 263 18.64 24.91 17.57
C LEU A 263 18.06 25.58 18.83
N VAL A 264 16.83 25.26 19.21
CA VAL A 264 16.24 25.71 20.48
C VAL A 264 17.05 25.16 21.66
N ALA A 265 17.38 23.86 21.66
CA ALA A 265 18.11 23.23 22.75
C ALA A 265 19.51 23.84 22.95
N ILE A 266 20.28 24.05 21.88
CA ILE A 266 21.63 24.63 22.00
C ILE A 266 21.61 26.12 22.39
N SER A 267 20.50 26.82 22.18
CA SER A 267 20.36 28.23 22.57
C SER A 267 20.31 28.42 24.09
N GLY A 268 20.01 27.37 24.86
CA GLY A 268 19.80 27.44 26.31
C GLY A 268 18.52 28.16 26.74
N CYS A 269 17.71 28.69 25.80
CA CYS A 269 16.45 29.34 26.09
C CYS A 269 15.29 28.35 26.21
N SER A 270 14.27 28.71 26.99
CA SER A 270 12.94 28.10 26.84
C SER A 270 12.38 28.41 25.45
N GLN A 271 11.48 27.55 24.94
CA GLN A 271 10.83 27.77 23.66
C GLN A 271 10.10 29.13 23.59
N ARG A 272 9.51 29.60 24.71
CA ARG A 272 8.83 30.90 24.78
C ARG A 272 9.81 32.07 24.60
N GLN A 273 10.94 32.04 25.30
CA GLN A 273 11.99 33.06 25.18
C GLN A 273 12.60 33.04 23.78
N PHE A 274 12.88 31.84 23.26
CA PHE A 274 13.43 31.69 21.92
C PHE A 274 12.47 32.23 20.85
N ALA A 275 11.16 31.96 20.97
CA ALA A 275 10.14 32.51 20.08
C ALA A 275 10.16 34.05 20.05
N GLN A 276 10.23 34.69 21.22
CA GLN A 276 10.34 36.14 21.31
C GLN A 276 11.61 36.66 20.63
N TYR A 277 12.76 36.01 20.87
CA TYR A 277 14.04 36.44 20.31
C TYR A 277 14.11 36.34 18.78
N ILE A 278 13.43 35.36 18.18
CA ILE A 278 13.32 35.24 16.71
C ILE A 278 12.14 36.04 16.13
N GLY A 279 11.39 36.78 16.96
CA GLY A 279 10.27 37.60 16.55
C GLY A 279 9.06 36.80 16.06
N THR A 280 8.67 35.74 16.79
CA THR A 280 7.47 34.97 16.52
C THR A 280 6.71 34.60 17.79
N SER A 281 5.47 34.13 17.67
CA SER A 281 4.70 33.70 18.83
C SER A 281 5.14 32.31 19.30
N PRO A 282 5.01 31.99 20.61
CA PRO A 282 5.27 30.64 21.12
C PRO A 282 4.41 29.56 20.42
N SER A 283 3.16 29.89 20.07
CA SER A 283 2.28 28.98 19.32
C SER A 283 2.81 28.67 17.91
N ARG A 284 3.30 29.68 17.18
CA ARG A 284 3.87 29.49 15.84
C ARG A 284 5.22 28.77 15.87
N LEU A 285 6.05 29.03 16.88
CA LEU A 285 7.25 28.22 17.09
C LEU A 285 6.90 26.77 17.43
N SER A 286 5.83 26.53 18.20
CA SER A 286 5.33 25.19 18.50
C SER A 286 4.91 24.43 17.24
N THR A 287 4.24 25.10 16.28
CA THR A 287 3.91 24.45 15.00
C THR A 287 5.14 24.05 14.19
N TYR A 288 6.23 24.83 14.25
CA TYR A 288 7.48 24.47 13.59
C TYR A 288 8.19 23.31 14.31
N VAL A 289 8.29 23.39 15.64
CA VAL A 289 8.91 22.36 16.48
C VAL A 289 8.20 21.01 16.36
N ASN A 290 6.89 21.00 16.15
CA ASN A 290 6.12 19.77 15.96
C ASN A 290 6.02 19.32 14.50
N GLY A 291 6.64 20.06 13.55
CA GLY A 291 6.60 19.73 12.13
C GLY A 291 5.21 19.86 11.50
N LEU A 292 4.31 20.63 12.11
CA LEU A 292 2.99 20.93 11.55
C LEU A 292 3.09 21.94 10.39
N VAL A 293 4.07 22.84 10.46
CA VAL A 293 4.35 23.85 9.44
C VAL A 293 5.85 23.92 9.22
N THR A 294 6.28 23.94 7.95
CA THR A 294 7.67 24.25 7.59
C THR A 294 7.86 25.77 7.58
N PRO A 295 8.78 26.35 8.37
CA PRO A 295 9.07 27.78 8.30
C PRO A 295 9.65 28.18 6.95
N SER A 296 9.50 29.45 6.57
CA SER A 296 10.19 29.99 5.39
C SER A 296 11.71 29.95 5.55
N ALA A 297 12.45 29.96 4.44
CA ALA A 297 13.92 29.99 4.46
C ALA A 297 14.48 31.16 5.28
N ALA A 298 13.85 32.34 5.18
CA ALA A 298 14.23 33.52 5.98
C ALA A 298 14.07 33.28 7.49
N MET A 299 12.99 32.59 7.89
CA MET A 299 12.76 32.23 9.28
C MET A 299 13.75 31.18 9.77
N MET A 300 14.10 30.18 8.95
CA MET A 300 15.17 29.22 9.27
C MET A 300 16.53 29.88 9.50
N LEU A 301 16.92 30.82 8.63
CA LEU A 301 18.15 31.59 8.81
C LEU A 301 18.14 32.40 10.10
N ARG A 302 17.00 33.00 10.46
CA ARG A 302 16.85 33.72 11.73
C ARG A 302 16.99 32.80 12.92
N ILE A 303 16.30 31.66 12.92
CA ILE A 303 16.39 30.63 13.98
C ILE A 303 17.84 30.19 14.18
N SER A 304 18.55 29.86 13.10
CA SER A 304 19.96 29.41 13.15
C SER A 304 20.91 30.47 13.70
N ARG A 305 20.81 31.71 13.22
CA ARG A 305 21.64 32.84 13.70
C ARG A 305 21.35 33.17 15.16
N SER A 306 20.07 33.21 15.54
CA SER A 306 19.65 33.49 16.91
C SER A 306 20.10 32.41 17.89
N ALA A 307 19.98 31.13 17.53
CA ALA A 307 20.48 30.03 18.33
C ALA A 307 22.00 30.12 18.54
N SER A 308 22.75 30.42 17.48
CA SER A 308 24.21 30.59 17.56
C SER A 308 24.61 31.76 18.43
N ALA A 309 23.93 32.91 18.31
CA ALA A 309 24.19 34.09 19.12
C ALA A 309 23.92 33.84 20.61
N LEU A 310 22.77 33.23 20.94
CA LEU A 310 22.41 32.89 22.32
C LEU A 310 23.37 31.87 22.93
N ALA A 311 23.79 30.86 22.16
CA ALA A 311 24.80 29.88 22.60
C ALA A 311 26.17 30.52 22.88
N GLN A 312 26.51 31.62 22.20
CA GLN A 312 27.74 32.40 22.42
C GLN A 312 27.61 33.44 23.53
N GLY A 313 26.52 33.42 24.31
CA GLY A 313 26.33 34.32 25.44
C GLY A 313 25.77 35.69 25.07
N ALA A 314 25.15 35.85 23.88
CA ALA A 314 24.41 37.07 23.57
C ALA A 314 23.30 37.26 24.63
N THR A 315 23.44 38.31 25.45
CA THR A 315 22.46 38.62 26.48
C THR A 315 21.19 39.17 25.84
N TRP A 316 20.07 38.50 26.11
CA TRP A 316 18.74 38.98 25.75
C TRP A 316 18.44 40.29 26.51
N SER A 317 18.43 41.43 25.83
CA SER A 317 18.14 42.75 26.40
C SER A 317 16.64 43.11 26.41
N GLY A 318 15.77 42.13 26.17
CA GLY A 318 14.38 42.34 25.75
C GLY A 318 13.31 42.33 26.85
N GLY A 319 13.51 42.93 28.02
CA GLY A 319 12.44 43.42 28.92
C GLY A 319 11.28 42.47 29.32
N LEU A 320 11.22 42.14 30.61
CA LEU A 320 9.98 41.66 31.25
C LEU A 320 8.95 42.80 31.29
N HIS A 321 7.94 42.74 30.42
CA HIS A 321 6.65 43.40 30.60
C HIS A 321 5.53 42.39 30.32
#